data_AF-A0A3P7PU69-F1
#
_entry.id   AF-A0A3P7PU69-F1
#
_cell.length_a   1.000
_cell.length_b   1.000
_cell.length_c   1.000
_cell.angle_alpha   90.00
_cell.angle_beta   90.00
_cell.angle_gamma   90.00
#
_symmetry.space_group_name_H-M   'P 1'
#
loop_
_entity.id
_entity.type
_entity.pdbx_description
1 polymer ?
#
loop_
_entity_poly.entity_id
_entity_poly.type
_entity_poly.pdbx_seq_one_letter_code
_entity_poly.pdbx_strand_id
1 'polypeptide(L)'
;MEPFLLKIQNGSILEGIGLWLRNLKKKFDGVEECAICYSVISDRNFTFPRMQCRVCKKRFHHDCMYRFFQTSRNPTCPLCRSLFFPSPN
;
A
#
# COMPACT_ATOMS: atom_id res chain seq x y z
N MET A 1 9.95 9.13 -9.98
CA MET A 1 9.54 9.42 -8.59
C MET A 1 9.98 10.84 -8.31
N GLU A 2 9.03 11.77 -8.19
CA GLU A 2 9.35 13.19 -7.98
C GLU A 2 10.21 13.38 -6.72
N PRO A 3 11.32 14.13 -6.80
CA PRO A 3 12.26 14.29 -5.69
C PRO A 3 11.57 15.02 -4.54
N PHE A 4 11.44 14.32 -3.42
CA PHE A 4 10.96 14.91 -2.18
C PHE A 4 11.97 15.95 -1.70
N LEU A 5 11.55 17.21 -1.80
CA LEU A 5 11.97 18.32 -0.93
C LEU A 5 13.46 18.64 -0.93
N LEU A 6 13.91 19.47 -1.86
CA LEU A 6 14.81 20.62 -1.59
C LEU A 6 15.17 21.31 -2.93
N LYS A 7 14.18 21.88 -3.63
CA LYS A 7 14.48 23.11 -4.38
C LYS A 7 14.45 24.21 -3.32
N ILE A 8 15.62 24.69 -2.90
CA ILE A 8 15.72 25.87 -2.04
C ILE A 8 15.24 27.05 -2.90
N GLN A 9 13.93 27.25 -2.92
CA GLN A 9 13.33 28.55 -3.15
C GLN A 9 13.20 29.20 -1.77
N ASN A 10 13.29 30.52 -1.71
CA ASN A 10 13.35 31.36 -0.51
C ASN A 10 12.08 31.28 0.39
N GLY A 11 11.65 30.09 0.75
CA GLY A 11 10.52 29.80 1.63
C GLY A 11 10.99 29.54 3.06
N SER A 12 10.14 29.88 4.00
CA SER A 12 10.33 29.62 5.43
C SER A 12 10.31 28.12 5.75
N ILE A 13 10.92 27.75 6.88
CA ILE A 13 10.86 26.38 7.43
C ILE A 13 9.40 25.92 7.61
N LEU A 14 8.51 26.82 8.02
CA LEU A 14 7.08 26.55 8.20
C LEU A 14 6.41 26.12 6.88
N GLU A 15 6.71 26.81 5.77
CA GLU A 15 6.20 26.44 4.45
C GLU A 15 6.75 25.09 3.99
N GLY A 16 8.01 24.79 4.29
CA GLY A 16 8.63 23.48 4.05
C GLY A 16 7.90 22.34 4.78
N ILE A 17 7.64 22.50 6.08
CA ILE A 17 6.87 21.54 6.89
C ILE A 17 5.45 21.38 6.33
N GLY A 18 4.80 22.49 5.97
CA GLY A 18 3.46 22.48 5.37
C GLY A 18 3.41 21.72 4.05
N LEU A 19 4.41 21.90 3.17
CA LEU A 19 4.53 21.16 1.92
C LEU A 19 4.77 19.67 2.15
N TRP A 20 5.68 19.32 3.07
CA TRP A 20 5.93 17.95 3.46
C TRP A 20 4.66 17.26 3.95
N LEU A 21 3.92 17.89 4.86
CA LEU A 21 2.67 17.35 5.38
C LEU A 21 1.61 17.14 4.30
N ARG A 22 1.49 18.08 3.34
CA ARG A 22 0.57 17.92 2.19
C ARG A 22 0.97 16.74 1.30
N ASN A 23 2.26 16.60 1.01
CA ASN A 23 2.77 15.48 0.21
C ASN A 23 2.60 14.14 0.94
N LEU A 24 2.81 14.13 2.25
CA LEU A 24 2.56 12.98 3.10
C LEU A 24 1.08 12.59 3.04
N LYS A 25 0.15 13.52 3.28
CA LYS A 25 -1.30 13.26 3.16
C LYS A 25 -1.67 12.69 1.79
N LYS A 26 -1.18 13.31 0.70
CA LYS A 26 -1.40 12.82 -0.67
C LYS A 26 -0.84 11.41 -0.91
N LYS A 27 0.25 11.02 -0.24
CA LYS A 27 0.85 9.70 -0.40
C LYS A 27 -0.05 8.58 0.12
N PHE A 28 -0.87 8.87 1.13
CA PHE A 28 -1.78 7.93 1.78
C PHE A 28 -3.23 8.06 1.28
N ASP A 29 -3.53 9.10 0.50
CA ASP A 29 -4.86 9.34 -0.02
C ASP A 29 -5.35 8.15 -0.88
N GLY A 30 -6.55 7.64 -0.57
CA GLY A 30 -7.15 6.49 -1.24
C GLY A 30 -6.46 5.13 -1.01
N VAL A 31 -5.50 5.03 -0.09
CA VAL A 31 -4.86 3.74 0.24
C VAL A 31 -5.69 3.00 1.29
N GLU A 32 -6.34 1.92 0.87
CA GLU A 32 -7.02 0.97 1.77
C GLU A 32 -6.01 0.16 2.58
N GLU A 33 -6.40 -0.30 3.77
CA GLU A 33 -5.64 -1.24 4.57
C GLU A 33 -5.57 -2.65 3.96
N CYS A 34 -4.53 -3.41 4.31
CA CYS A 34 -4.42 -4.81 3.95
C CYS A 34 -5.50 -5.63 4.69
N ALA A 35 -6.33 -6.37 3.96
CA ALA A 35 -7.42 -7.14 4.58
C ALA A 35 -6.99 -8.45 5.28
N ILE A 36 -5.67 -8.70 5.43
CA ILE A 36 -5.13 -9.78 6.27
C ILE A 36 -4.62 -9.23 7.61
N CYS A 37 -3.79 -8.20 7.58
CA CYS A 37 -3.11 -7.67 8.78
C CYS A 37 -3.70 -6.36 9.31
N TYR A 38 -4.68 -5.77 8.62
CA TYR A 38 -5.36 -4.53 8.97
C TYR A 38 -4.45 -3.29 9.04
N SER A 39 -3.26 -3.36 8.43
CA SER A 39 -2.31 -2.25 8.37
C SER A 39 -2.22 -1.67 6.96
N VAL A 40 -2.02 -0.35 6.87
CA VAL A 40 -1.73 0.33 5.60
C VAL A 40 -0.28 0.12 5.17
N ILE A 41 0.66 0.08 6.13
CA ILE A 41 2.08 -0.19 5.88
C ILE A 41 2.43 -1.56 6.44
N SER A 42 3.09 -2.40 5.64
CA SER A 42 3.62 -3.69 6.10
C SER A 42 4.76 -3.46 7.10
N ASP A 43 4.73 -4.19 8.21
CA ASP A 43 5.74 -4.18 9.27
C ASP A 43 7.09 -4.76 8.81
N ARG A 44 7.09 -5.53 7.72
CA ARG A 44 8.28 -6.27 7.26
C ARG A 44 9.08 -5.54 6.20
N ASN A 45 8.41 -4.85 5.30
CA ASN A 45 9.02 -4.26 4.11
C ASN A 45 8.56 -2.82 3.84
N PHE A 46 7.75 -2.23 4.73
CA PHE A 46 7.26 -0.86 4.63
C PHE A 46 6.53 -0.54 3.32
N THR A 47 5.89 -1.55 2.70
CA THR A 47 5.12 -1.39 1.47
C THR A 47 3.63 -1.18 1.73
N PHE A 48 2.95 -0.57 0.75
CA PHE A 48 1.49 -0.47 0.72
C PHE A 48 0.82 -1.74 0.17
N PRO A 49 -0.46 -1.99 0.49
CA PRO A 49 -1.20 -3.13 -0.03
C PRO A 49 -1.57 -2.92 -1.50
N ARG A 50 -0.65 -3.28 -2.40
CA ARG A 50 -0.78 -3.09 -3.84
C ARG A 50 -1.41 -4.28 -4.58
N MET A 51 -1.50 -5.45 -3.95
CA MET A 51 -2.14 -6.62 -4.58
C MET A 51 -3.64 -6.54 -4.37
N GLN A 52 -4.42 -6.52 -5.45
CA GLN A 52 -5.87 -6.44 -5.39
C GLN A 52 -6.52 -7.72 -5.93
N CYS A 53 -7.52 -8.23 -5.21
CA CYS A 53 -8.38 -9.29 -5.73
C CYS A 53 -9.22 -8.74 -6.89
N ARG A 54 -9.17 -9.38 -8.06
CA ARG A 54 -9.96 -8.94 -9.23
C ARG A 54 -11.48 -9.06 -9.03
N VAL A 55 -11.91 -9.96 -8.14
CA VAL A 55 -13.32 -10.24 -7.85
C VAL A 55 -13.87 -9.31 -6.76
N CYS A 56 -13.37 -9.41 -5.53
CA CYS A 56 -13.91 -8.62 -4.40
C CYS A 56 -13.24 -7.25 -4.20
N LYS A 57 -12.25 -6.90 -5.03
CA LYS A 57 -11.50 -5.62 -5.03
C LYS A 57 -10.73 -5.29 -3.75
N LYS A 58 -10.70 -6.19 -2.75
CA LYS A 58 -9.91 -6.01 -1.53
C LYS A 58 -8.41 -6.08 -1.78
N ARG A 59 -7.67 -5.28 -1.01
CA ARG A 59 -6.23 -5.07 -1.15
C ARG A 59 -5.42 -5.78 -0.08
N PHE A 60 -4.21 -6.16 -0.44
CA PHE A 60 -3.30 -6.96 0.38
C PHE A 60 -1.85 -6.57 0.14
N HIS A 61 -1.01 -6.67 1.18
CA HIS A 61 0.44 -6.66 1.01
C HIS A 61 0.90 -7.93 0.31
N HIS A 62 1.97 -7.81 -0.47
CA HIS A 62 2.54 -8.94 -1.19
C HIS A 62 3.00 -10.04 -0.22
N ASP A 63 3.64 -9.66 0.89
CA ASP A 63 4.15 -10.63 1.87
C ASP A 63 3.03 -11.29 2.69
N CYS A 64 1.96 -10.57 3.03
CA CYS A 64 0.77 -11.17 3.66
C CYS A 64 0.14 -12.23 2.76
N MET A 65 -0.04 -11.91 1.48
CA MET A 65 -0.71 -12.81 0.55
C MET A 65 0.16 -14.02 0.17
N TYR A 66 1.47 -13.81 0.02
CA TYR A 66 2.42 -14.89 -0.20
C TYR A 66 2.43 -15.90 0.96
N ARG A 67 2.46 -15.43 2.22
CA ARG A 67 2.33 -16.33 3.39
C ARG A 67 0.99 -17.04 3.41
N PHE A 68 -0.10 -16.35 3.10
CA PHE A 68 -1.42 -16.96 3.02
C PHE A 68 -1.45 -18.14 2.03
N PHE A 69 -0.88 -17.97 0.83
CA PHE A 69 -0.80 -19.07 -0.15
C PHE A 69 0.07 -20.23 0.33
N GLN A 70 1.21 -19.95 0.98
CA GLN A 70 2.06 -20.98 1.55
C GLN A 70 1.36 -21.79 2.64
N THR A 71 0.66 -21.12 3.55
CA THR A 71 -0.03 -21.77 4.68
C THR A 71 -1.27 -22.52 4.22
N SER A 72 -2.08 -21.94 3.34
CA SER A 72 -3.32 -22.55 2.83
C SER A 72 -3.09 -23.62 1.75
N ARG A 73 -1.91 -23.63 1.12
CA ARG A 73 -1.58 -24.44 -0.07
C ARG A 73 -2.57 -24.24 -1.23
N ASN A 74 -3.23 -23.09 -1.29
CA ASN A 74 -4.23 -22.78 -2.31
C ASN A 74 -4.16 -21.29 -2.72
N PRO A 75 -3.96 -20.97 -4.01
CA PRO A 75 -3.89 -19.58 -4.49
C PRO A 75 -5.28 -18.95 -4.64
N THR A 76 -6.03 -18.85 -3.54
CA THR A 76 -7.37 -18.22 -3.52
C THR A 76 -7.40 -16.97 -2.65
N CYS A 77 -8.31 -16.06 -2.94
CA CYS A 77 -8.53 -14.88 -2.10
C CYS A 77 -9.04 -15.32 -0.70
N PRO A 78 -8.47 -14.81 0.42
CA PRO A 78 -8.93 -15.16 1.76
C PRO A 78 -10.40 -14.80 2.04
N LEU A 79 -10.94 -13.83 1.30
CA LEU A 79 -12.27 -13.27 1.55
C LEU A 79 -13.34 -13.89 0.64
N CYS A 80 -13.11 -13.91 -0.68
CA CYS A 80 -14.11 -14.40 -1.63
C CYS A 80 -13.82 -15.79 -2.21
N ARG A 81 -12.68 -16.40 -1.84
CA ARG A 81 -12.26 -17.76 -2.26
C ARG A 81 -12.08 -17.96 -3.77
N SER A 82 -12.23 -16.93 -4.59
CA SER A 82 -11.90 -16.98 -6.02
C SER A 82 -10.39 -17.17 -6.22
N LEU A 83 -9.99 -17.84 -7.31
CA LEU A 83 -8.58 -17.95 -7.70
C LEU A 83 -7.94 -16.56 -7.80
N PHE A 84 -6.78 -16.41 -7.18
CA PHE A 84 -6.10 -15.14 -7.05
C PHE A 84 -5.03 -14.99 -8.13
N PHE A 85 -5.35 -14.23 -9.18
CA PHE A 85 -4.40 -13.77 -10.18
C PHE A 85 -4.05 -12.31 -9.89
N PRO A 86 -2.80 -11.97 -9.52
CA PRO A 86 -2.40 -10.58 -9.34
C PRO A 86 -2.75 -9.78 -10.60
N SER A 87 -3.38 -8.61 -10.46
CA SER A 87 -3.47 -7.68 -11.59
C SER A 87 -2.05 -7.18 -11.91
N PRO A 88 -1.62 -7.17 -13.19
CA PRO A 88 -0.46 -6.37 -13.56
C PRO A 88 -0.83 -4.91 -13.24
N ASN A 89 -0.12 -4.33 -12.27
CA ASN A 89 -0.21 -2.90 -11.98
C ASN A 89 0.66 -2.14 -12.97
#